data_AF-A0A8S4RJP7-F1
#
_entry.id   AF-A0A8S4RJP7-F1
#
_cell.length_a   1.000
_cell.length_b   1.000
_cell.length_c   1.000
_cell.angle_alpha   90.00
_cell.angle_beta   90.00
_cell.angle_gamma   90.00
#
_symmetry.space_group_name_H-M   'P 1'
#
loop_
_entity.id
_entity.type
_entity.pdbx_description
1 polymer ?
#
loop_
_entity_poly.entity_id
_entity_poly.type
_entity_poly.pdbx_seq_one_letter_code
_entity_poly.pdbx_strand_id
1 'polypeptide(L)'
;MQYIPGKKHKYGIKLFKICDENGYVHDLIVYEGKKTTPGQNLSKDVVMNLSEKYLDAGRSIVTDNFYTSVDLAKSLLNRSTHLLGTVRKNRRGLPKDIISTKLHKGEMIAKENDDGILVLKWKDKRDVLALSTKHSVGFVTVRSKRNRRKTALKPSVIAEYNKYKSAIDFSDQMGSYCNPLRRNVRWFQKLGIELLLTTSVVNAYLIYKSRKRLTTKTYTITKFRENLCIQLMDLQQRRATDPVVTKHEFGKNPLTDHRNRLIRRKCIHCYESLRQEGKSSVEAKKLTKKTSTVCLTCPTKPSVCASCFANKHSK
;
A
#
# COMPACT_ATOMS: atom_id res chain seq x y z
N MET A 1 -4.67 -12.36 -23.29
CA MET A 1 -4.87 -10.90 -23.10
C MET A 1 -6.35 -10.60 -23.14
N GLN A 2 -6.86 -9.73 -22.25
CA GLN A 2 -8.27 -9.36 -22.19
C GLN A 2 -8.45 -7.84 -22.26
N TYR A 3 -9.50 -7.40 -22.95
CA TYR A 3 -9.95 -6.01 -22.93
C TYR A 3 -10.92 -5.75 -21.78
N ILE A 4 -10.67 -4.74 -20.95
CA ILE A 4 -11.47 -4.35 -19.79
C ILE A 4 -11.71 -2.82 -19.85
N PRO A 5 -12.83 -2.36 -20.46
CA PRO A 5 -13.07 -0.96 -20.76
C PRO A 5 -13.03 -0.01 -19.55
N GLY A 6 -13.44 -0.51 -18.37
CA GLY A 6 -13.54 0.28 -17.14
C GLY A 6 -12.26 0.39 -16.32
N LYS A 7 -11.13 -0.17 -16.78
CA LYS A 7 -9.84 -0.10 -16.07
C LYS A 7 -8.89 0.89 -16.77
N LYS A 8 -8.01 1.53 -15.97
CA LYS A 8 -7.00 2.48 -16.46
C LYS A 8 -6.14 1.87 -17.57
N HIS A 9 -5.69 0.64 -17.38
CA HIS A 9 -5.05 -0.18 -18.41
C HIS A 9 -6.10 -1.11 -19.02
N LYS A 10 -6.59 -0.74 -20.21
CA LYS A 10 -7.70 -1.45 -20.85
C LYS A 10 -7.32 -2.84 -21.39
N TYR A 11 -6.04 -3.10 -21.63
CA TYR A 11 -5.55 -4.39 -22.12
C TYR A 11 -4.57 -4.99 -21.11
N GLY A 12 -4.79 -6.23 -20.71
CA GLY A 12 -3.91 -6.89 -19.76
C GLY A 12 -4.20 -8.38 -19.54
N ILE A 13 -3.41 -8.97 -18.65
CA ILE A 13 -3.68 -10.28 -18.06
C ILE A 13 -4.63 -10.04 -16.89
N LYS A 14 -5.76 -10.75 -16.86
CA LYS A 14 -6.71 -10.66 -15.76
C LYS A 14 -6.35 -11.71 -14.71
N LEU A 15 -6.25 -11.26 -13.46
CA LEU A 15 -6.06 -12.12 -12.29
C LEU A 15 -7.33 -12.07 -11.45
N PHE A 16 -7.81 -13.24 -11.04
CA PHE A 16 -8.75 -13.37 -9.93
C PHE A 16 -7.94 -13.49 -8.65
N LYS A 17 -8.34 -12.81 -7.57
CA LYS A 17 -7.62 -12.78 -6.29
C LYS A 17 -8.62 -12.97 -5.16
N ILE A 18 -8.22 -13.68 -4.11
CA ILE A 18 -8.88 -13.67 -2.80
C ILE A 18 -7.95 -12.99 -1.80
N CYS A 19 -8.50 -12.10 -0.98
CA CYS A 19 -7.72 -11.36 0.00
C CYS A 19 -8.46 -11.17 1.32
N ASP A 20 -7.70 -10.93 2.40
CA ASP A 20 -8.26 -10.50 3.67
C ASP A 20 -8.71 -9.03 3.64
N GLU A 21 -9.28 -8.55 4.75
CA GLU A 21 -9.75 -7.16 4.90
C GLU A 21 -8.64 -6.10 4.81
N ASN A 22 -7.37 -6.48 5.02
CA ASN A 22 -6.21 -5.60 4.93
C ASN A 22 -5.62 -5.54 3.51
N GLY A 23 -6.11 -6.39 2.61
CA GLY A 23 -5.61 -6.53 1.24
C GLY A 23 -4.45 -7.51 1.11
N TYR A 24 -4.24 -8.41 2.08
CA TYR A 24 -3.30 -9.52 1.95
C TYR A 24 -3.85 -10.53 0.95
N VAL A 25 -3.14 -10.79 -0.14
CA VAL A 25 -3.60 -11.72 -1.18
C VAL A 25 -3.23 -13.14 -0.77
N HIS A 26 -4.24 -13.98 -0.57
CA HIS A 26 -4.08 -15.36 -0.15
C HIS A 26 -3.86 -16.33 -1.31
N ASP A 27 -4.63 -16.15 -2.39
CA ASP A 27 -4.54 -16.99 -3.58
C ASP A 27 -4.99 -16.20 -4.81
N LEU A 28 -4.59 -16.68 -6.00
CA LEU A 28 -4.91 -16.07 -7.27
C LEU A 28 -5.03 -17.10 -8.40
N ILE A 29 -5.87 -16.79 -9.38
CA ILE A 29 -6.05 -17.58 -10.60
C ILE A 29 -5.86 -16.67 -11.81
N VAL A 30 -5.02 -17.09 -12.75
CA VAL A 30 -4.86 -16.41 -14.04
C VAL A 30 -6.07 -16.72 -14.92
N TYR A 31 -6.71 -15.68 -15.45
CA TYR A 31 -7.79 -15.88 -16.41
C TYR A 31 -7.23 -16.20 -17.80
N GLU A 32 -7.46 -17.43 -18.24
CA GLU A 32 -6.97 -17.98 -19.51
C GLU A 32 -7.90 -17.70 -20.71
N GLY A 33 -9.07 -17.11 -20.48
CA GLY A 33 -10.10 -16.93 -21.51
C GLY A 33 -11.37 -17.71 -21.18
N LYS A 34 -12.32 -17.71 -22.13
CA LYS A 34 -13.53 -18.53 -21.99
C LYS A 34 -13.13 -19.99 -22.25
N LYS A 35 -13.28 -20.85 -21.25
CA LYS A 35 -13.22 -22.31 -21.46
C LYS A 35 -14.57 -22.76 -22.01
N THR A 36 -14.56 -23.53 -23.10
CA THR A 36 -15.76 -23.97 -23.84
C THR A 36 -16.35 -25.25 -23.24
N THR A 37 -16.38 -25.36 -21.91
CA THR A 37 -16.93 -26.54 -21.25
C THR A 37 -18.42 -26.31 -20.98
N PRO A 38 -19.33 -27.14 -21.52
CA PRO A 38 -20.76 -27.03 -21.19
C PRO A 38 -20.97 -27.15 -19.68
N GLY A 39 -21.74 -26.23 -19.08
CA GLY A 39 -22.09 -26.26 -17.66
C GLY A 39 -21.17 -25.51 -16.70
N GLN A 40 -20.00 -25.01 -17.13
CA GLN A 40 -19.12 -24.23 -16.24
C GLN A 40 -19.73 -22.86 -15.90
N ASN A 41 -19.97 -22.63 -14.61
CA ASN A 41 -20.29 -21.30 -14.09
C ASN A 41 -18.99 -20.66 -13.61
N LEU A 42 -18.21 -20.10 -14.54
CA LEU A 42 -16.93 -19.43 -14.28
C LEU A 42 -16.97 -18.53 -13.04
N SER A 43 -18.09 -17.83 -12.82
CA SER A 43 -18.22 -16.92 -11.69
C SER A 43 -18.33 -17.60 -10.33
N LYS A 44 -18.96 -18.78 -10.26
CA LYS A 44 -19.02 -19.62 -9.06
C LYS A 44 -17.71 -20.39 -8.88
N ASP A 45 -17.23 -21.03 -9.94
CA ASP A 45 -16.07 -21.92 -9.89
C ASP A 45 -14.81 -21.18 -9.42
N VAL A 46 -14.61 -19.94 -9.90
CA VAL A 46 -13.49 -19.10 -9.45
C VAL A 46 -13.56 -18.81 -7.95
N VAL A 47 -14.76 -18.54 -7.41
CA VAL A 47 -14.90 -18.26 -5.97
C VAL A 47 -14.64 -19.53 -5.16
N MET A 48 -15.27 -20.66 -5.54
CA MET A 48 -15.06 -21.94 -4.84
C MET A 48 -13.58 -22.33 -4.85
N ASN A 49 -12.92 -22.29 -6.02
CA ASN A 49 -11.51 -22.66 -6.14
C ASN A 49 -10.59 -21.76 -5.30
N LEU A 50 -10.77 -20.44 -5.36
CA LEU A 50 -9.95 -19.51 -4.57
C LEU A 50 -10.20 -19.64 -3.07
N SER A 51 -11.41 -20.03 -2.67
CA SER A 51 -11.81 -20.07 -1.27
C SER A 51 -11.67 -21.43 -0.62
N GLU A 52 -11.34 -22.49 -1.34
CA GLU A 52 -11.37 -23.89 -0.86
C GLU A 52 -10.73 -24.09 0.51
N LYS A 53 -9.53 -23.52 0.73
CA LYS A 53 -8.78 -23.62 2.02
C LYS A 53 -9.41 -22.84 3.17
N TYR A 54 -10.40 -22.00 2.89
CA TYR A 54 -11.03 -21.06 3.82
C TYR A 54 -12.50 -21.38 4.08
N LEU A 55 -13.05 -22.41 3.43
CA LEU A 55 -14.41 -22.90 3.65
C LEU A 55 -14.54 -23.62 5.01
N ASP A 56 -15.77 -24.01 5.34
CA ASP A 56 -16.13 -24.88 6.48
C ASP A 56 -15.79 -24.34 7.88
N ALA A 57 -15.70 -23.01 8.03
CA ALA A 57 -15.26 -22.39 9.28
C ALA A 57 -16.11 -21.18 9.71
N GLY A 58 -17.34 -21.04 9.20
CA GLY A 58 -18.23 -19.92 9.53
C GLY A 58 -17.75 -18.56 8.99
N ARG A 59 -16.79 -18.54 8.06
CA ARG A 59 -16.26 -17.30 7.47
C ARG A 59 -17.27 -16.65 6.53
N SER A 60 -17.03 -15.39 6.18
CA SER A 60 -17.83 -14.66 5.21
C SER A 60 -16.99 -14.30 3.99
N ILE A 61 -17.45 -14.69 2.81
CA ILE A 61 -16.85 -14.29 1.53
C ILE A 61 -17.61 -13.06 1.02
N VAL A 62 -16.87 -12.00 0.70
CA VAL A 62 -17.43 -10.77 0.13
C VAL A 62 -17.11 -10.69 -1.36
N THR A 63 -18.13 -10.64 -2.22
CA THR A 63 -17.96 -10.65 -3.68
C THR A 63 -18.60 -9.47 -4.39
N ASP A 64 -17.99 -9.06 -5.51
CA ASP A 64 -18.62 -8.14 -6.46
C ASP A 64 -19.73 -8.84 -7.29
N ASN A 65 -20.57 -8.06 -7.94
CA ASN A 65 -21.75 -8.49 -8.71
C ASN A 65 -21.47 -9.45 -9.87
N PHE A 66 -20.20 -9.57 -10.31
CA PHE A 66 -19.80 -10.55 -11.28
C PHE A 66 -19.79 -11.98 -10.71
N TYR A 67 -19.61 -12.16 -9.40
CA TYR A 67 -19.58 -13.48 -8.77
C TYR A 67 -20.85 -13.80 -7.98
N THR A 68 -21.48 -12.79 -7.37
CA THR A 68 -22.64 -12.99 -6.51
C THR A 68 -23.82 -13.59 -7.28
N SER A 69 -24.36 -14.70 -6.76
CA SER A 69 -25.56 -15.39 -7.28
C SER A 69 -26.19 -16.27 -6.19
N VAL A 70 -27.46 -16.64 -6.37
CA VAL A 70 -28.17 -17.56 -5.46
C VAL A 70 -27.51 -18.95 -5.46
N ASP A 71 -27.06 -19.43 -6.62
CA ASP A 71 -26.33 -20.71 -6.75
C ASP A 71 -25.01 -20.72 -5.95
N LEU A 72 -24.23 -19.63 -6.03
CA LEU A 72 -23.03 -19.48 -5.20
C LEU A 72 -23.37 -19.42 -3.71
N ALA A 73 -24.43 -18.70 -3.34
CA ALA A 73 -24.88 -18.60 -1.95
C ALA A 73 -25.23 -19.97 -1.34
N LYS A 74 -26.01 -20.79 -2.05
CA LYS A 74 -26.32 -22.17 -1.63
C LYS A 74 -25.07 -23.03 -1.48
N SER A 75 -24.15 -22.93 -2.44
CA SER A 75 -22.92 -23.74 -2.42
C SER A 75 -22.01 -23.39 -1.24
N LEU A 76 -21.92 -22.11 -0.88
CA LEU A 76 -21.14 -21.67 0.27
C LEU A 76 -21.83 -22.01 1.60
N LEU A 77 -23.16 -21.90 1.68
CA LEU A 77 -23.91 -22.32 2.87
C LEU A 77 -23.75 -23.81 3.17
N ASN A 78 -23.79 -24.65 2.13
CA ASN A 78 -23.50 -26.09 2.25
C ASN A 78 -22.07 -26.39 2.74
N ARG A 79 -21.17 -25.41 2.67
CA ARG A 79 -19.77 -25.47 3.13
C ARG A 79 -19.54 -24.54 4.33
N SER A 80 -20.56 -24.40 5.19
CA SER A 80 -20.57 -23.57 6.41
C SER A 80 -19.89 -22.20 6.23
N THR A 81 -20.16 -21.54 5.10
CA THR A 81 -19.54 -20.27 4.70
C THR A 81 -20.60 -19.30 4.23
N HIS A 82 -20.56 -18.07 4.75
CA HIS A 82 -21.52 -17.04 4.37
C HIS A 82 -21.09 -16.29 3.10
N LEU A 83 -22.06 -15.81 2.34
CA LEU A 83 -21.86 -14.91 1.20
C LEU A 83 -22.40 -13.52 1.52
N LEU A 84 -21.69 -12.50 1.05
CA LEU A 84 -22.13 -11.12 1.04
C LEU A 84 -21.71 -10.46 -0.28
N GLY A 85 -22.64 -9.86 -1.01
CA GLY A 85 -22.26 -9.16 -2.23
C GLY A 85 -23.37 -8.33 -2.84
N THR A 86 -22.97 -7.42 -3.72
CA THR A 86 -23.95 -6.82 -4.65
C THR A 86 -24.30 -7.83 -5.74
N VAL A 87 -25.51 -7.78 -6.28
CA VAL A 87 -25.98 -8.73 -7.31
C VAL A 87 -26.56 -7.99 -8.51
N ARG A 88 -26.35 -8.53 -9.73
CA ARG A 88 -26.94 -7.95 -10.94
C ARG A 88 -28.41 -8.33 -11.05
N LYS A 89 -29.25 -7.40 -11.49
CA LYS A 89 -30.71 -7.60 -11.66
C LYS A 89 -31.10 -8.77 -12.57
N ASN A 90 -30.22 -9.15 -13.50
CA ASN A 90 -30.46 -10.21 -14.48
C ASN A 90 -29.92 -11.59 -14.03
N ARG A 91 -29.53 -11.76 -12.76
CA ARG A 91 -29.16 -13.08 -12.23
C ARG A 91 -30.39 -13.96 -12.08
N ARG A 92 -30.22 -15.23 -12.44
CA ARG A 92 -31.25 -16.27 -12.25
C ARG A 92 -31.48 -16.51 -10.75
N GLY A 93 -32.72 -16.86 -10.39
CA GLY A 93 -33.13 -17.18 -9.02
C GLY A 93 -33.47 -15.99 -8.14
N LEU A 94 -33.41 -14.75 -8.66
CA LEU A 94 -33.80 -13.57 -7.88
C LEU A 94 -35.34 -13.37 -7.89
N PRO A 95 -35.94 -12.96 -6.76
CA PRO A 95 -37.37 -12.66 -6.66
C PRO A 95 -37.76 -11.48 -7.56
N LYS A 96 -38.65 -11.74 -8.52
CA LYS A 96 -39.05 -10.75 -9.55
C LYS A 96 -39.76 -9.54 -8.94
N ASP A 97 -40.57 -9.77 -7.92
CA ASP A 97 -41.32 -8.75 -7.19
C ASP A 97 -40.37 -7.74 -6.54
N ILE A 98 -39.30 -8.19 -5.85
CA ILE A 98 -38.26 -7.28 -5.32
C ILE A 98 -37.62 -6.45 -6.42
N ILE A 99 -37.27 -7.08 -7.55
CA ILE A 99 -36.56 -6.39 -8.63
C ILE A 99 -37.46 -5.31 -9.26
N SER A 100 -38.75 -5.60 -9.45
CA SER A 100 -39.70 -4.70 -10.11
C SER A 100 -40.24 -3.59 -9.22
N THR A 101 -40.24 -3.75 -7.87
CA THR A 101 -40.72 -2.72 -6.94
C THR A 101 -40.01 -1.38 -7.17
N LYS A 102 -40.80 -0.31 -7.37
CA LYS A 102 -40.28 1.06 -7.40
C LYS A 102 -40.13 1.54 -5.96
N LEU A 103 -38.97 2.11 -5.65
CA LEU A 103 -38.62 2.59 -4.32
C LEU A 103 -38.30 4.08 -4.35
N HIS A 104 -38.75 4.80 -3.33
CA HIS A 104 -38.28 6.14 -3.01
C HIS A 104 -36.90 6.08 -2.35
N LYS A 105 -36.16 7.19 -2.41
CA LYS A 105 -34.80 7.25 -1.86
C LYS A 105 -34.81 6.99 -0.35
N GLY A 106 -33.98 6.06 0.09
CA GLY A 106 -33.88 5.60 1.48
C GLY A 106 -34.63 4.29 1.73
N GLU A 107 -35.62 3.96 0.92
CA GLU A 107 -36.44 2.76 1.09
C GLU A 107 -35.69 1.49 0.72
N MET A 108 -36.09 0.40 1.38
CA MET A 108 -35.58 -0.94 1.16
C MET A 108 -36.76 -1.93 1.15
N ILE A 109 -36.69 -2.90 0.25
CA ILE A 109 -37.50 -4.11 0.28
C ILE A 109 -36.56 -5.32 0.31
N ALA A 110 -36.94 -6.36 1.03
CA ALA A 110 -36.14 -7.57 1.18
C ALA A 110 -37.03 -8.82 1.30
N LYS A 111 -36.48 -9.96 0.89
CA LYS A 111 -37.06 -11.30 1.07
C LYS A 111 -35.95 -12.27 1.39
N GLU A 112 -36.25 -13.18 2.27
CA GLU A 112 -35.40 -14.28 2.67
C GLU A 112 -36.12 -15.58 2.33
N ASN A 113 -35.39 -16.58 1.87
CA ASN A 113 -35.93 -17.92 1.66
C ASN A 113 -35.62 -18.82 2.85
N ASP A 114 -36.16 -20.03 2.84
CA ASP A 114 -35.98 -21.01 3.92
C ASP A 114 -34.52 -21.46 4.12
N ASP A 115 -33.67 -21.28 3.10
CA ASP A 115 -32.22 -21.54 3.19
C ASP A 115 -31.46 -20.40 3.92
N GLY A 116 -32.13 -19.34 4.36
CA GLY A 116 -31.49 -18.16 4.97
C GLY A 116 -30.77 -17.24 3.97
N ILE A 117 -31.17 -17.28 2.69
CA ILE A 117 -30.62 -16.42 1.65
C ILE A 117 -31.48 -15.16 1.52
N LEU A 118 -30.95 -14.05 2.07
CA LEU A 118 -31.54 -12.74 1.98
C LEU A 118 -31.20 -12.06 0.65
N VAL A 119 -32.23 -11.64 -0.09
CA VAL A 119 -32.12 -10.72 -1.21
C VAL A 119 -32.80 -9.41 -0.85
N LEU A 120 -32.11 -8.29 -1.06
CA LEU A 120 -32.67 -6.96 -0.83
C LEU A 120 -32.42 -6.01 -1.99
N LYS A 121 -33.35 -5.07 -2.15
CA LYS A 121 -33.24 -3.91 -3.02
C LYS A 121 -33.34 -2.65 -2.17
N TRP A 122 -32.35 -1.77 -2.28
CA TRP A 122 -32.32 -0.49 -1.59
C TRP A 122 -32.10 0.66 -2.56
N LYS A 123 -32.80 1.77 -2.35
CA LYS A 123 -32.69 2.97 -3.19
C LYS A 123 -31.81 4.02 -2.54
N ASP A 124 -30.61 4.23 -3.06
CA ASP A 124 -29.83 5.43 -2.78
C ASP A 124 -30.05 6.45 -3.91
N LYS A 125 -29.00 6.93 -4.57
CA LYS A 125 -29.11 7.64 -5.87
C LYS A 125 -29.61 6.72 -6.98
N ARG A 126 -29.31 5.42 -6.88
CA ARG A 126 -29.72 4.37 -7.81
C ARG A 126 -30.10 3.13 -7.01
N ASP A 127 -30.83 2.21 -7.66
CA ASP A 127 -31.18 0.93 -7.08
C ASP A 127 -29.91 0.11 -6.86
N VAL A 128 -29.77 -0.43 -5.65
CA VAL A 128 -28.71 -1.36 -5.27
C VAL A 128 -29.37 -2.66 -4.86
N LEU A 129 -29.05 -3.73 -5.58
CA LEU A 129 -29.41 -5.08 -5.20
C LEU A 129 -28.25 -5.74 -4.48
N ALA A 130 -28.54 -6.38 -3.36
CA ALA A 130 -27.57 -7.15 -2.59
C ALA A 130 -28.14 -8.51 -2.19
N LEU A 131 -27.23 -9.44 -1.97
CA LEU A 131 -27.51 -10.78 -1.48
C LEU A 131 -26.62 -11.03 -0.27
N SER A 132 -27.19 -11.59 0.79
CA SER A 132 -26.43 -12.07 1.94
C SER A 132 -27.02 -13.34 2.52
N THR A 133 -26.17 -14.17 3.14
CA THR A 133 -26.59 -15.35 3.90
C THR A 133 -26.25 -15.26 5.38
N LYS A 134 -25.97 -14.05 5.87
CA LYS A 134 -25.51 -13.77 7.24
C LYS A 134 -26.38 -12.76 7.99
N HIS A 135 -27.01 -11.84 7.26
CA HIS A 135 -27.62 -10.66 7.86
C HIS A 135 -29.13 -10.81 7.91
N SER A 136 -29.73 -10.29 8.98
CA SER A 136 -31.16 -9.99 9.01
C SER A 136 -31.46 -8.62 8.39
N VAL A 137 -32.72 -8.42 8.02
CA VAL A 137 -33.22 -7.15 7.48
C VAL A 137 -33.09 -6.05 8.52
N GLY A 138 -32.37 -4.98 8.20
CA GLY A 138 -32.22 -3.85 9.11
C GLY A 138 -31.35 -2.74 8.57
N PHE A 139 -31.40 -1.60 9.26
CA PHE A 139 -30.60 -0.42 8.95
C PHE A 139 -29.58 -0.15 10.05
N VAL A 140 -28.45 0.42 9.66
CA VAL A 140 -27.40 0.88 10.55
C VAL A 140 -26.98 2.30 10.20
N THR A 141 -26.64 3.07 11.21
CA THR A 141 -26.15 4.44 11.05
C THR A 141 -24.66 4.42 10.73
N VAL A 142 -24.30 4.89 9.54
CA VAL A 142 -22.90 4.97 9.07
C VAL A 142 -22.44 6.41 9.07
N ARG A 143 -21.32 6.70 9.75
CA ARG A 143 -20.66 8.02 9.69
C ARG A 143 -19.89 8.20 8.39
N SER A 144 -19.97 9.40 7.81
CA SER A 144 -19.22 9.73 6.60
C SER A 144 -17.71 9.82 6.88
N LYS A 145 -16.91 9.17 6.02
CA LYS A 145 -15.45 9.27 6.06
C LYS A 145 -14.94 10.68 5.73
N ARG A 146 -15.67 11.46 4.93
CA ARG A 146 -15.28 12.81 4.48
C ARG A 146 -15.70 13.90 5.47
N ASN A 147 -16.85 13.73 6.12
CA ASN A 147 -17.34 14.67 7.12
C ASN A 147 -17.89 13.89 8.31
N ARG A 148 -17.13 13.80 9.40
CA ARG A 148 -17.47 13.02 10.59
C ARG A 148 -18.76 13.48 11.28
N ARG A 149 -19.23 14.71 11.03
CA ARG A 149 -20.49 15.24 11.56
C ARG A 149 -21.72 14.73 10.80
N LYS A 150 -21.54 14.16 9.60
CA LYS A 150 -22.65 13.62 8.80
C LYS A 150 -22.79 12.12 9.00
N THR A 151 -24.00 11.69 9.35
CA THR A 151 -24.43 10.29 9.39
C THR A 151 -25.38 10.00 8.24
N ALA A 152 -25.45 8.73 7.84
CA ALA A 152 -26.39 8.24 6.86
C ALA A 152 -26.92 6.88 7.30
N LEU A 153 -28.23 6.66 7.17
CA LEU A 153 -28.85 5.38 7.41
C LEU A 153 -28.66 4.49 6.18
N LYS A 154 -28.14 3.26 6.37
CA LYS A 154 -27.90 2.30 5.29
C LYS A 154 -28.32 0.91 5.71
N PRO A 155 -28.77 0.03 4.79
CA PRO A 155 -28.96 -1.37 5.12
C PRO A 155 -27.69 -1.99 5.72
N SER A 156 -27.84 -2.81 6.75
CA SER A 156 -26.73 -3.50 7.44
C SER A 156 -25.80 -4.21 6.46
N VAL A 157 -26.39 -4.99 5.54
CA VAL A 157 -25.72 -5.68 4.42
C VAL A 157 -24.87 -4.74 3.58
N ILE A 158 -25.42 -3.58 3.20
CA ILE A 158 -24.72 -2.59 2.36
C ILE A 158 -23.61 -1.89 3.13
N ALA A 159 -23.80 -1.66 4.42
CA ALA A 159 -22.77 -1.08 5.28
C ALA A 159 -21.57 -2.04 5.42
N GLU A 160 -21.81 -3.32 5.71
CA GLU A 160 -20.77 -4.34 5.81
C GLU A 160 -20.08 -4.59 4.46
N TYR A 161 -20.84 -4.67 3.36
CA TYR A 161 -20.27 -4.79 2.01
C TYR A 161 -19.32 -3.64 1.70
N ASN A 162 -19.71 -2.39 1.98
CA ASN A 162 -18.87 -1.23 1.75
C ASN A 162 -17.62 -1.17 2.65
N LYS A 163 -17.61 -1.87 3.79
CA LYS A 163 -16.44 -2.00 4.66
C LYS A 163 -15.36 -2.85 3.99
N TYR A 164 -15.74 -3.98 3.38
CA TYR A 164 -14.80 -4.99 2.90
C TYR A 164 -14.55 -4.98 1.38
N LYS A 165 -15.46 -4.44 0.56
CA LYS A 165 -15.34 -4.48 -0.91
C LYS A 165 -14.05 -3.85 -1.46
N SER A 166 -13.42 -2.94 -0.70
CA SER A 166 -12.20 -2.23 -1.11
C SER A 166 -10.91 -2.96 -0.77
N ALA A 167 -10.98 -4.15 -0.16
CA ALA A 167 -9.79 -4.90 0.24
C ALA A 167 -8.85 -5.20 -0.96
N ILE A 168 -9.42 -5.67 -2.08
CA ILE A 168 -8.67 -5.93 -3.32
C ILE A 168 -8.10 -4.61 -3.87
N ASP A 169 -8.89 -3.53 -3.84
CA ASP A 169 -8.44 -2.22 -4.32
C ASP A 169 -7.25 -1.69 -3.49
N PHE A 170 -7.18 -2.00 -2.19
CA PHE A 170 -6.02 -1.64 -1.36
C PHE A 170 -4.75 -2.35 -1.81
N SER A 171 -4.83 -3.67 -2.09
CA SER A 171 -3.69 -4.42 -2.63
C SER A 171 -3.25 -3.86 -3.97
N ASP A 172 -4.18 -3.63 -4.90
CA ASP A 172 -3.88 -3.12 -6.24
C ASP A 172 -3.31 -1.70 -6.17
N GLN A 173 -3.82 -0.86 -5.27
CA GLN A 173 -3.29 0.48 -5.02
C GLN A 173 -1.86 0.43 -4.51
N MET A 174 -1.57 -0.39 -3.48
CA MET A 174 -0.21 -0.54 -2.96
C MET A 174 0.75 -1.08 -4.01
N GLY A 175 0.30 -2.01 -4.85
CA GLY A 175 1.07 -2.56 -5.96
C GLY A 175 1.35 -1.56 -7.08
N SER A 176 0.50 -0.54 -7.26
CA SER A 176 0.70 0.49 -8.28
C SER A 176 1.84 1.46 -7.96
N TYR A 177 2.17 1.65 -6.67
CA TYR A 177 3.28 2.51 -6.26
C TYR A 177 4.63 1.87 -6.61
N CYS A 178 5.46 2.61 -7.35
CA CYS A 178 6.78 2.15 -7.79
C CYS A 178 6.72 0.82 -8.57
N ASN A 179 5.75 0.72 -9.49
CA ASN A 179 5.55 -0.48 -10.29
C ASN A 179 6.78 -0.76 -11.20
N PRO A 180 7.40 -1.95 -11.10
CA PRO A 180 8.59 -2.32 -11.87
C PRO A 180 8.32 -2.70 -13.33
N LEU A 181 7.06 -2.76 -13.77
CA LEU A 181 6.69 -3.11 -15.13
C LEU A 181 7.30 -2.14 -16.17
N ARG A 182 7.74 -2.68 -17.32
CA ARG A 182 8.30 -1.93 -18.45
C ARG A 182 7.55 -2.26 -19.74
N ARG A 183 7.64 -1.38 -20.75
CA ARG A 183 6.86 -1.45 -22.01
C ARG A 183 7.14 -2.74 -22.82
N ASN A 184 8.41 -3.14 -22.91
CA ASN A 184 8.88 -4.16 -23.86
C ASN A 184 9.08 -5.56 -23.22
N VAL A 185 8.20 -5.94 -22.30
CA VAL A 185 8.31 -7.20 -21.54
C VAL A 185 7.34 -8.24 -22.10
N ARG A 186 7.78 -9.50 -22.25
CA ARG A 186 6.91 -10.60 -22.72
C ARG A 186 5.82 -10.89 -21.70
N TRP A 187 4.66 -11.41 -22.14
CA TRP A 187 3.48 -11.55 -21.26
C TRP A 187 3.73 -12.36 -19.98
N PHE A 188 4.50 -13.46 -20.07
CA PHE A 188 4.82 -14.30 -18.91
C PHE A 188 5.78 -13.62 -17.94
N GLN A 189 6.70 -12.78 -18.45
CA GLN A 189 7.55 -11.93 -17.61
C GLN A 189 6.72 -10.85 -16.90
N LYS A 190 5.70 -10.29 -17.56
CA LYS A 190 4.75 -9.36 -16.90
C LYS A 190 4.03 -10.03 -15.74
N LEU A 191 3.61 -11.29 -15.93
CA LEU A 191 3.01 -12.09 -14.88
C LEU A 191 4.01 -12.33 -13.73
N GLY A 192 5.23 -12.78 -14.04
CA GLY A 192 6.27 -12.99 -13.03
C GLY A 192 6.58 -11.72 -12.21
N ILE A 193 6.66 -10.57 -12.88
CA ILE A 193 6.85 -9.26 -12.22
C ILE A 193 5.68 -8.93 -11.28
N GLU A 194 4.43 -9.14 -11.73
CA GLU A 194 3.24 -8.88 -10.91
C GLU A 194 3.17 -9.82 -9.69
N LEU A 195 3.56 -11.08 -9.84
CA LEU A 195 3.54 -12.04 -8.73
C LEU A 195 4.66 -11.76 -7.73
N LEU A 196 5.90 -11.62 -8.21
CA LEU A 196 7.10 -11.54 -7.36
C LEU A 196 7.34 -10.14 -6.83
N LEU A 197 7.20 -9.11 -7.67
CA LEU A 197 7.62 -7.74 -7.33
C LEU A 197 6.45 -6.81 -6.97
N THR A 198 5.21 -7.26 -7.24
CA THR A 198 4.00 -6.55 -6.80
C THR A 198 3.34 -7.27 -5.65
N THR A 199 2.71 -8.43 -5.90
CA THR A 199 1.86 -9.13 -4.93
C THR A 199 2.66 -9.59 -3.71
N SER A 200 3.78 -10.28 -3.92
CA SER A 200 4.61 -10.80 -2.82
C SER A 200 5.20 -9.68 -1.95
N VAL A 201 5.61 -8.55 -2.57
CA VAL A 201 6.13 -7.39 -1.83
C VAL A 201 5.03 -6.71 -1.00
N VAL A 202 3.81 -6.59 -1.54
CA VAL A 202 2.66 -6.05 -0.78
C VAL A 202 2.34 -6.97 0.40
N ASN A 203 2.30 -8.28 0.19
CA ASN A 203 2.07 -9.26 1.26
C ASN A 203 3.17 -9.18 2.34
N ALA A 204 4.43 -9.11 1.95
CA ALA A 204 5.57 -8.97 2.87
C ALA A 204 5.48 -7.67 3.69
N TYR A 205 5.11 -6.56 3.04
CA TYR A 205 4.89 -5.28 3.71
C TYR A 205 3.75 -5.35 4.74
N LEU A 206 2.63 -6.00 4.40
CA LEU A 206 1.50 -6.18 5.31
C LEU A 206 1.89 -7.03 6.53
N ILE A 207 2.64 -8.12 6.33
CA ILE A 207 3.19 -8.93 7.43
C ILE A 207 4.12 -8.09 8.30
N TYR A 208 5.07 -7.38 7.70
CA TYR A 208 6.02 -6.55 8.43
C TYR A 208 5.31 -5.50 9.30
N LYS A 209 4.32 -4.83 8.72
CA LYS A 209 3.50 -3.83 9.41
C LYS A 209 2.71 -4.43 10.58
N SER A 210 2.11 -5.61 10.40
CA SER A 210 1.36 -6.29 11.46
C SER A 210 2.25 -6.65 12.66
N ARG A 211 3.45 -7.19 12.41
CA ARG A 211 4.38 -7.60 13.47
C ARG A 211 4.99 -6.44 14.24
N LYS A 212 5.37 -5.36 13.54
CA LYS A 212 5.99 -4.19 14.16
C LYS A 212 4.96 -3.17 14.68
N ARG A 213 3.65 -3.46 14.58
CA ARG A 213 2.55 -2.55 14.93
C ARG A 213 2.72 -1.15 14.32
N LEU A 214 3.30 -1.08 13.11
CA LEU A 214 3.62 0.18 12.46
C LEU A 214 2.37 0.80 11.84
N THR A 215 2.28 2.13 11.92
CA THR A 215 1.23 2.86 11.23
C THR A 215 1.61 3.10 9.77
N THR A 216 0.63 3.19 8.87
CA THR A 216 0.88 3.53 7.45
C THR A 216 1.48 4.92 7.27
N LYS A 217 1.30 5.82 8.25
CA LYS A 217 1.87 7.17 8.22
C LYS A 217 3.38 7.16 8.49
N THR A 218 3.84 6.26 9.35
CA THR A 218 5.25 6.18 9.77
C THR A 218 6.10 5.39 8.79
N TYR A 219 5.52 4.41 8.09
CA TYR A 219 6.28 3.55 7.19
C TYR A 219 5.42 3.12 6.00
N THR A 220 5.75 3.65 4.82
CA THR A 220 4.96 3.47 3.59
C THR A 220 5.47 2.29 2.76
N ILE A 221 4.63 1.77 1.84
CA ILE A 221 5.03 0.73 0.88
C ILE A 221 6.23 1.15 0.03
N THR A 222 6.33 2.44 -0.32
CA THR A 222 7.47 3.00 -1.05
C THR A 222 8.77 2.87 -0.24
N LYS A 223 8.73 3.21 1.05
CA LYS A 223 9.90 3.09 1.92
C LYS A 223 10.28 1.62 2.15
N PHE A 224 9.29 0.75 2.27
CA PHE A 224 9.53 -0.69 2.34
C PHE A 224 10.21 -1.22 1.08
N ARG A 225 9.73 -0.84 -0.11
CA ARG A 225 10.35 -1.19 -1.39
C ARG A 225 11.79 -0.67 -1.49
N GLU A 226 12.03 0.58 -1.12
CA GLU A 226 13.37 1.17 -1.13
C GLU A 226 14.34 0.36 -0.24
N ASN A 227 13.95 0.09 1.00
CA ASN A 227 14.76 -0.70 1.94
C ASN A 227 14.98 -2.13 1.42
N LEU A 228 13.96 -2.75 0.83
CA LEU A 228 14.06 -4.08 0.24
C LEU A 228 15.07 -4.09 -0.92
N CYS A 229 15.04 -3.09 -1.81
CA CYS A 229 16.03 -2.96 -2.88
C CYS A 229 17.45 -2.77 -2.34
N ILE A 230 17.62 -1.89 -1.33
CA ILE A 230 18.92 -1.64 -0.69
C ILE A 230 19.52 -2.93 -0.12
N GLN A 231 18.69 -3.76 0.53
CA GLN A 231 19.11 -5.03 1.14
C GLN A 231 19.41 -6.09 0.08
N LEU A 232 18.52 -6.27 -0.91
CA LEU A 232 18.70 -7.30 -1.94
C LEU A 232 19.87 -7.01 -2.90
N MET A 233 20.21 -5.74 -3.10
CA MET A 233 21.32 -5.31 -3.95
C MET A 233 22.61 -5.03 -3.17
N ASP A 234 22.61 -5.28 -1.85
CA ASP A 234 23.74 -5.04 -0.95
C ASP A 234 24.34 -3.61 -1.07
N LEU A 235 23.46 -2.62 -1.27
CA LEU A 235 23.88 -1.22 -1.44
C LEU A 235 24.30 -0.57 -0.13
N GLN A 236 24.12 -1.26 1.00
CA GLN A 236 24.60 -0.80 2.31
C GLN A 236 26.11 -0.93 2.43
N GLN A 237 26.70 -2.01 1.87
CA GLN A 237 28.15 -2.23 1.89
C GLN A 237 28.88 -1.24 0.96
N ARG A 238 28.31 -0.91 -0.20
CA ARG A 238 28.93 0.01 -1.17
C ARG A 238 29.13 1.43 -0.64
N ARG A 239 28.38 1.87 0.38
CA ARG A 239 28.61 3.18 1.02
C ARG A 239 29.74 3.16 2.05
N ALA A 240 30.13 1.97 2.53
CA ALA A 240 31.16 1.81 3.56
C ALA A 240 32.54 1.46 2.98
N THR A 241 32.61 1.02 1.71
CA THR A 241 33.84 0.47 1.11
C THR A 241 34.52 1.35 0.07
N ASP A 242 34.03 2.54 -0.24
CA ASP A 242 34.79 3.47 -1.07
C ASP A 242 35.78 4.23 -0.16
N PRO A 243 37.12 3.99 -0.26
CA PRO A 243 38.08 4.90 0.33
C PRO A 243 37.97 6.21 -0.43
N VAL A 244 37.26 7.18 0.15
CA VAL A 244 37.19 8.54 -0.36
C VAL A 244 38.57 9.17 -0.16
N VAL A 245 39.51 8.91 -1.07
CA VAL A 245 40.67 9.79 -1.26
C VAL A 245 40.16 10.98 -2.06
N THR A 246 39.39 11.84 -1.41
CA THR A 246 39.11 13.17 -1.96
C THR A 246 40.27 14.07 -1.55
N LYS A 247 41.00 14.58 -2.55
CA LYS A 247 41.86 15.74 -2.34
C LYS A 247 41.05 16.79 -1.57
N HIS A 248 41.48 17.09 -0.36
CA HIS A 248 40.83 18.11 0.44
C HIS A 248 41.04 19.47 -0.24
N GLU A 249 40.00 20.29 -0.28
CA GLU A 249 40.03 21.62 -0.89
C GLU A 249 40.05 22.70 0.21
N PHE A 250 40.97 23.65 0.10
CA PHE A 250 41.12 24.78 1.01
C PHE A 250 40.43 26.01 0.44
N GLY A 251 39.48 26.58 1.17
CA GLY A 251 38.69 27.72 0.68
C GLY A 251 38.27 28.68 1.78
N LYS A 252 37.65 29.79 1.34
CA LYS A 252 37.02 30.76 2.25
C LYS A 252 35.76 30.17 2.87
N ASN A 253 35.45 30.58 4.11
CA ASN A 253 34.24 30.20 4.80
C ASN A 253 33.02 30.66 4.00
N PRO A 254 32.08 29.77 3.63
CA PRO A 254 30.90 30.15 2.85
C PRO A 254 29.91 31.02 3.64
N LEU A 255 30.11 31.19 4.95
CA LEU A 255 29.23 31.99 5.80
C LEU A 255 29.78 33.40 6.04
N THR A 256 28.90 34.39 5.90
CA THR A 256 29.15 35.80 6.22
C THR A 256 28.34 36.27 7.44
N ASP A 257 28.84 37.30 8.12
CA ASP A 257 28.10 37.97 9.19
C ASP A 257 27.01 38.92 8.64
N HIS A 258 26.22 39.52 9.52
CA HIS A 258 25.15 40.48 9.17
C HIS A 258 25.67 41.75 8.45
N ARG A 259 26.99 41.97 8.40
CA ARG A 259 27.65 43.07 7.66
C ARG A 259 28.36 42.56 6.41
N ASN A 260 28.00 41.36 5.96
CA ASN A 260 28.54 40.67 4.79
C ASN A 260 30.06 40.39 4.85
N ARG A 261 30.65 40.30 6.04
CA ARG A 261 32.06 39.96 6.25
C ARG A 261 32.22 38.47 6.51
N LEU A 262 33.28 37.86 5.99
CA LEU A 262 33.55 36.43 6.20
C LEU A 262 33.67 36.08 7.68
N ILE A 263 32.92 35.08 8.13
CA ILE A 263 32.95 34.64 9.53
C ILE A 263 34.32 34.02 9.84
N ARG A 264 35.00 34.56 10.85
CA ARG A 264 36.30 34.06 11.34
C ARG A 264 36.09 33.18 12.57
N ARG A 265 36.53 31.93 12.50
CA ARG A 265 36.48 30.94 13.59
C ARG A 265 37.87 30.44 13.93
N LYS A 266 38.03 29.85 15.12
CA LYS A 266 39.32 29.35 15.60
C LYS A 266 39.74 28.14 14.77
N CYS A 267 41.01 28.07 14.40
CA CYS A 267 41.54 26.88 13.74
C CYS A 267 41.48 25.68 14.71
N ILE A 268 40.84 24.59 14.28
CA ILE A 268 40.66 23.41 15.12
C ILE A 268 42.00 22.76 15.52
N HIS A 269 42.92 22.61 14.57
CA HIS A 269 44.23 21.98 14.84
C HIS A 269 45.18 22.85 15.65
N CYS A 270 45.15 24.17 15.47
CA CYS A 270 45.91 25.07 16.35
C CYS A 270 45.38 24.98 17.79
N TYR A 271 44.06 24.88 17.95
CA TYR A 271 43.46 24.70 19.28
C TYR A 271 43.87 23.36 19.90
N GLU A 272 43.83 22.28 19.13
CA GLU A 272 44.26 20.93 19.57
C GLU A 272 45.74 20.90 19.96
N SER A 273 46.64 21.48 19.16
CA SER A 273 48.08 21.57 19.48
C SER A 273 48.31 22.27 20.81
N LEU A 274 47.66 23.43 21.03
CA LEU A 274 47.77 24.17 22.28
C LEU A 274 47.22 23.39 23.49
N ARG A 275 46.22 22.54 23.28
CA ARG A 275 45.70 21.65 24.31
C ARG A 275 46.63 20.48 24.61
N GLN A 276 47.34 19.97 23.60
CA GLN A 276 48.37 18.94 23.74
C GLN A 276 49.64 19.47 24.44
N GLU A 277 49.97 20.75 24.23
CA GLU A 277 51.03 21.48 24.93
C GLU A 277 50.68 21.82 26.40
N GLY A 278 49.58 21.29 26.95
CA GLY A 278 49.21 21.44 28.36
C GLY A 278 48.46 22.73 28.72
N LYS A 279 48.13 23.61 27.76
CA LYS A 279 47.43 24.86 28.06
C LYS A 279 45.98 24.61 28.45
N SER A 280 45.47 25.41 29.40
CA SER A 280 44.07 25.34 29.81
C SER A 280 43.12 25.68 28.64
N SER A 281 41.85 25.26 28.73
CA SER A 281 40.87 25.51 27.66
C SER A 281 40.69 27.01 27.41
N VAL A 282 40.81 27.83 28.45
CA VAL A 282 40.68 29.29 28.39
C VAL A 282 41.90 29.92 27.69
N GLU A 283 43.11 29.49 28.04
CA GLU A 283 44.34 29.98 27.43
C GLU A 283 44.46 29.56 25.97
N ALA A 284 44.21 28.28 25.67
CA ALA A 284 44.20 27.77 24.30
C ALA A 284 43.18 28.54 23.44
N LYS A 285 42.00 28.86 23.99
CA LYS A 285 40.98 29.67 23.31
C LYS A 285 41.45 31.10 23.00
N LYS A 286 42.29 31.72 23.83
CA LYS A 286 42.81 33.07 23.62
C LYS A 286 43.93 33.07 22.57
N LEU A 287 44.82 32.08 22.63
CA LEU A 287 46.00 31.98 21.77
C LEU A 287 45.70 31.41 20.37
N THR A 288 44.60 30.68 20.20
CA THR A 288 44.27 30.05 18.91
C THR A 288 43.98 31.09 17.84
N LYS A 289 44.68 30.98 16.71
CA LYS A 289 44.46 31.79 15.51
C LYS A 289 43.03 31.66 14.98
N LYS A 290 42.38 32.81 14.74
CA LYS A 290 41.08 32.88 14.05
C LYS A 290 41.26 33.06 12.55
N THR A 291 40.68 32.16 11.76
CA THR A 291 40.76 32.14 10.30
C THR A 291 39.39 32.23 9.66
N SER A 292 39.33 32.84 8.48
CA SER A 292 38.15 32.85 7.60
C SER A 292 38.19 31.69 6.59
N THR A 293 39.08 30.71 6.78
CA THR A 293 39.32 29.61 5.86
C THR A 293 38.89 28.27 6.47
N VAL A 294 38.38 27.39 5.62
CA VAL A 294 37.83 26.07 5.98
C VAL A 294 38.31 25.01 5.00
N CYS A 295 38.26 23.74 5.42
CA CYS A 295 38.30 22.64 4.45
C CYS A 295 36.91 22.44 3.87
N LEU A 296 36.75 22.59 2.56
CA LEU A 296 35.46 22.49 1.88
C LEU A 296 34.98 21.04 1.73
N THR A 297 35.92 20.10 1.71
CA THR A 297 35.70 18.67 1.49
C THR A 297 35.34 17.90 2.76
N CYS A 298 35.80 18.36 3.93
CA CYS A 298 35.49 17.69 5.20
C CYS A 298 33.99 17.79 5.54
N PRO A 299 33.35 16.71 6.03
CA PRO A 299 31.91 16.70 6.34
C PRO A 299 31.45 17.83 7.27
N THR A 300 32.31 18.23 8.21
CA THR A 300 32.04 19.26 9.22
C THR A 300 32.50 20.67 8.81
N LYS A 301 33.11 20.82 7.63
CA LYS A 301 33.73 22.06 7.12
C LYS A 301 34.52 22.81 8.21
N PRO A 302 35.50 22.16 8.87
CA PRO A 302 36.18 22.72 10.02
C PRO A 302 37.00 23.96 9.61
N SER A 303 37.06 24.94 10.51
CA SER A 303 37.91 26.11 10.32
C SER A 303 39.37 25.73 10.54
N VAL A 304 40.20 26.01 9.54
CA VAL A 304 41.61 25.59 9.49
C VAL A 304 42.46 26.72 8.95
N CYS A 305 43.67 26.90 9.49
CA CYS A 305 44.64 27.84 8.94
C CYS A 305 45.45 27.18 7.81
N ALA A 306 46.10 27.98 6.96
CA ALA A 306 46.83 27.48 5.80
C ALA A 306 47.91 26.44 6.18
N SER A 307 48.66 26.68 7.27
CA SER A 307 49.70 25.75 7.73
C SER A 307 49.11 24.43 8.26
N CYS A 308 48.03 24.47 9.05
CA CYS A 308 47.37 23.26 9.51
C CYS A 308 46.70 22.48 8.38
N PHE A 309 46.18 23.17 7.36
CA PHE A 309 45.66 22.51 6.17
C PHE A 309 46.77 21.79 5.40
N ALA A 310 47.89 22.49 5.14
CA ALA A 310 49.04 21.90 4.46
C ALA A 310 49.66 20.71 5.23
N ASN A 311 49.55 20.66 6.56
CA ASN A 311 50.12 19.57 7.34
C ASN A 311 49.17 18.39 7.59
N LYS A 312 47.85 18.63 7.64
CA LYS A 312 46.86 17.63 8.06
C LYS A 312 45.90 17.20 6.95
N HIS A 313 45.87 17.89 5.82
CA HIS A 313 44.89 17.69 4.73
C HIS A 313 45.55 17.57 3.34
N SER A 314 46.89 17.52 3.24
CA SER A 314 47.64 17.53 1.97
C SER A 314 48.08 16.15 1.47
N LYS A 315 47.63 15.06 2.10
CA LYS A 315 47.87 13.68 1.63
C LYS A 315 46.56 13.05 1.21
#